data_AF-A0A9P2LCK9-F1
#
_entry.id   AF-A0A9P2LCK9-F1
#
_cell.length_a   1.000
_cell.length_b   1.000
_cell.length_c   1.000
_cell.angle_alpha   90.00
_cell.angle_beta   90.00
_cell.angle_gamma   90.00
#
_symmetry.space_group_name_H-M   'P 1'
#
loop_
_entity.id
_entity.type
_entity.pdbx_description
1 polymer ?
#
loop_
_entity_poly.entity_id
_entity_poly.type
_entity_poly.pdbx_seq_one_letter_code
_entity_poly.pdbx_strand_id
1 'polypeptide(L)'
;MATNNTVNRPRKNKRWTAAEAQRFVKKANSQSRAILSQLGSVGEEKLAANLNIFNINYVREYRFHPSKRYRADFYLPDYNVLVEVEGGTRGVSRHTTHEGYSKDLMKYNDAQILGFARLAFTTEQVNKGLAIEKIKQYIAAYEQRQAETKEGVFHA
;
A
#
# COMPACT_ATOMS: atom_id res chain seq x y z
N MET A 1 26.91 -44.26 51.67
CA MET A 1 25.94 -43.20 51.32
C MET A 1 26.64 -41.86 51.43
N ALA A 2 26.89 -41.17 50.31
CA ALA A 2 27.30 -39.76 50.30
C ALA A 2 26.45 -39.06 49.24
N THR A 3 25.65 -38.09 49.68
CA THR A 3 24.67 -37.36 48.90
C THR A 3 25.33 -36.32 48.00
N ASN A 4 24.81 -36.19 46.78
CA ASN A 4 25.15 -35.18 45.80
C ASN A 4 24.96 -33.76 46.37
N ASN A 5 25.87 -32.84 46.04
CA ASN A 5 25.49 -31.44 45.93
C ASN A 5 26.15 -30.81 44.68
N THR A 6 25.49 -31.03 43.54
CA THR A 6 25.75 -30.29 42.31
C THR A 6 25.30 -28.85 42.52
N VAL A 7 26.24 -27.97 42.87
CA VAL A 7 26.00 -26.53 42.93
C VAL A 7 25.67 -26.04 41.52
N ASN A 8 24.40 -25.79 41.26
CA ASN A 8 23.89 -25.19 40.05
C ASN A 8 24.40 -23.74 39.97
N ARG A 9 25.54 -23.52 39.30
CA ARG A 9 26.08 -22.18 39.07
C ARG A 9 25.10 -21.41 38.16
N PRO A 10 24.67 -20.19 38.53
CA PRO A 10 23.82 -19.39 37.66
C PRO A 10 24.54 -19.16 36.33
N ARG A 11 23.84 -19.37 35.21
CA ARG A 11 24.35 -19.07 33.86
C ARG A 11 24.82 -17.61 33.87
N LYS A 12 26.11 -17.37 33.61
CA LYS A 12 26.71 -16.03 33.62
C LYS A 12 25.84 -15.09 32.78
N ASN A 13 25.27 -14.08 33.43
CA ASN A 13 24.52 -13.01 32.74
C ASN A 13 25.48 -12.34 31.76
N LYS A 14 25.30 -12.61 30.46
CA LYS A 14 26.11 -12.00 29.39
C LYS A 14 25.98 -10.48 29.55
N ARG A 15 27.07 -9.79 29.88
CA ARG A 15 27.10 -8.31 29.89
C ARG A 15 27.19 -7.86 28.45
N TRP A 16 26.21 -7.07 28.01
CA TRP A 16 26.16 -6.53 26.66
C TRP A 16 27.02 -5.27 26.58
N THR A 17 27.76 -5.12 25.49
CA THR A 17 28.37 -3.84 25.14
C THR A 17 27.31 -2.86 24.60
N ALA A 18 27.58 -1.56 24.67
CA ALA A 18 26.68 -0.54 24.12
C ALA A 18 26.42 -0.76 22.62
N ALA A 19 27.43 -1.19 21.86
CA ALA A 19 27.31 -1.48 20.44
C ALA A 19 26.43 -2.72 20.15
N GLU A 20 26.55 -3.78 20.95
CA GLU A 20 25.68 -4.96 20.83
C GLU A 20 24.22 -4.61 21.17
N ALA A 21 24.00 -3.81 22.22
CA ALA A 21 22.66 -3.34 22.58
C ALA A 21 22.05 -2.50 21.47
N GLN A 22 22.81 -1.56 20.89
CA GLN A 22 22.37 -0.75 19.74
C GLN A 22 22.04 -1.61 18.52
N ARG A 23 22.88 -2.59 18.19
CA ARG A 23 22.64 -3.52 17.06
C ARG A 23 21.38 -4.34 17.28
N PHE A 24 21.15 -4.82 18.50
CA PHE A 24 19.93 -5.56 18.84
C PHE A 24 18.68 -4.70 18.73
N VAL A 25 18.69 -3.48 19.27
CA VAL A 25 17.58 -2.53 19.13
C VAL A 25 17.31 -2.22 17.66
N LYS A 26 18.34 -1.96 16.84
CA LYS A 26 18.19 -1.73 15.40
C LYS A 26 17.57 -2.93 14.69
N LYS A 27 18.02 -4.15 15.00
CA LYS A 27 17.48 -5.40 14.44
C LYS A 27 16.02 -5.61 14.85
N ALA A 28 15.69 -5.47 16.14
CA ALA A 28 14.33 -5.57 16.64
C ALA A 28 13.40 -4.54 15.96
N ASN A 29 13.82 -3.28 15.88
CA ASN A 29 13.05 -2.23 15.20
C ASN A 29 12.82 -2.54 13.70
N SER A 30 13.80 -3.11 13.01
CA SER A 30 13.63 -3.51 11.61
C SER A 30 12.61 -4.65 11.44
N GLN A 31 12.59 -5.61 12.36
CA GLN A 31 11.60 -6.68 12.37
C GLN A 31 10.19 -6.15 12.68
N SER A 32 10.05 -5.28 13.68
CA SER A 32 8.78 -4.63 14.00
C SER A 32 8.23 -3.81 12.82
N ARG A 33 9.08 -3.06 12.12
CA ARG A 33 8.66 -2.32 10.91
C ARG A 33 8.20 -3.26 9.79
N ALA A 34 8.88 -4.40 9.58
CA ALA A 34 8.47 -5.38 8.58
C ALA A 34 7.10 -6.02 8.91
N ILE A 35 6.86 -6.37 10.17
CA ILE A 35 5.57 -6.90 10.63
C ILE A 35 4.48 -5.84 10.48
N LEU A 36 4.74 -4.60 10.88
CA LEU A 36 3.80 -3.49 10.75
C LEU A 36 3.49 -3.16 9.29
N SER A 37 4.44 -3.32 8.35
CA SER A 37 4.17 -3.13 6.92
C SER A 37 3.29 -4.21 6.30
N GLN A 38 3.12 -5.37 6.97
CA GLN A 38 2.22 -6.45 6.51
C GLN A 38 0.78 -6.27 7.02
N LEU A 39 0.61 -5.51 8.10
CA LEU A 39 -0.69 -5.06 8.58
C LEU A 39 -1.04 -3.83 7.74
N GLY A 40 -1.88 -4.02 6.71
CA GLY A 40 -2.21 -3.00 5.70
C GLY A 40 -2.34 -1.57 6.25
N SER A 41 -1.95 -0.57 5.46
CA SER A 41 -1.94 0.82 5.88
C SER A 41 -3.31 1.25 6.42
N VAL A 42 -3.34 2.08 7.48
CA VAL A 42 -4.59 2.67 8.01
C VAL A 42 -5.42 3.32 6.90
N GLY A 43 -4.76 3.94 5.91
CA GLY A 43 -5.43 4.51 4.75
C GLY A 43 -6.06 3.45 3.85
N GLU A 44 -5.34 2.37 3.55
CA GLU A 44 -5.88 1.29 2.72
C GLU A 44 -7.07 0.60 3.38
N GLU A 45 -6.99 0.29 4.68
CA GLU A 45 -8.09 -0.33 5.42
C GLU A 45 -9.32 0.59 5.48
N LYS A 46 -9.11 1.89 5.68
CA LYS A 46 -10.20 2.87 5.65
C LYS A 46 -10.82 2.96 4.26
N LEU A 47 -10.01 2.93 3.20
CA LEU A 47 -10.52 2.96 1.83
C LEU A 47 -11.30 1.68 1.50
N ALA A 48 -10.78 0.51 1.86
CA ALA A 48 -11.45 -0.77 1.70
C ALA A 48 -12.83 -0.77 2.40
N ALA A 49 -12.89 -0.27 3.63
CA ALA A 49 -14.15 -0.12 4.35
C ALA A 49 -15.14 0.82 3.62
N ASN A 50 -14.66 1.95 3.09
CA ASN A 50 -15.51 2.86 2.31
C ASN A 50 -16.03 2.18 1.03
N LEU A 51 -15.18 1.47 0.28
CA LEU A 51 -15.59 0.74 -0.93
C LEU A 51 -16.65 -0.32 -0.61
N ASN A 52 -16.48 -1.06 0.49
CA ASN A 52 -17.49 -2.01 0.97
C ASN A 52 -18.83 -1.33 1.30
N ILE A 53 -18.81 -0.20 2.03
CA ILE A 53 -20.03 0.55 2.40
C ILE A 53 -20.84 0.98 1.17
N PHE A 54 -20.15 1.37 0.10
CA PHE A 54 -20.78 1.80 -1.14
C PHE A 54 -20.97 0.67 -2.17
N ASN A 55 -20.73 -0.58 -1.78
CA ASN A 55 -20.83 -1.77 -2.66
C ASN A 55 -20.04 -1.64 -3.96
N ILE A 56 -18.86 -1.03 -3.91
CA ILE A 56 -17.96 -0.91 -5.06
C ILE A 56 -17.04 -2.13 -5.07
N ASN A 57 -17.07 -2.91 -6.15
CA ASN A 57 -16.21 -4.09 -6.31
C ASN A 57 -14.73 -3.69 -6.47
N TYR A 58 -13.83 -4.41 -5.79
CA TYR A 58 -12.39 -4.17 -5.92
C TYR A 58 -11.54 -5.43 -5.70
N VAL A 59 -10.32 -5.39 -6.23
CA VAL A 59 -9.26 -6.36 -6.01
C VAL A 59 -8.07 -5.64 -5.37
N ARG A 60 -7.51 -6.19 -4.28
CA ARG A 60 -6.31 -5.64 -3.65
C ARG A 60 -5.02 -6.16 -4.31
N GLU A 61 -3.94 -5.38 -4.22
CA GLU A 61 -2.60 -5.77 -4.68
C GLU A 61 -2.57 -6.26 -6.14
N TYR A 62 -3.40 -5.65 -6.98
CA TYR A 62 -3.69 -6.12 -8.33
C TYR A 62 -2.47 -5.95 -9.24
N ARG A 63 -1.97 -7.08 -9.75
CA ARG A 63 -0.87 -7.10 -10.71
C ARG A 63 -1.39 -6.80 -12.12
N PHE A 64 -1.27 -5.55 -12.56
CA PHE A 64 -1.81 -5.08 -13.83
C PHE A 64 -0.85 -5.24 -15.03
N HIS A 65 0.46 -5.37 -14.78
CA HIS A 65 1.44 -5.46 -15.86
C HIS A 65 1.78 -6.93 -16.19
N PRO A 66 1.79 -7.34 -17.48
CA PRO A 66 2.05 -8.73 -17.88
C PRO A 66 3.46 -9.20 -17.51
N SER A 67 4.50 -8.45 -17.88
CA SER A 67 5.90 -8.82 -17.62
C SER A 67 6.48 -8.28 -16.31
N LYS A 68 6.09 -7.07 -15.86
CA LYS A 68 6.59 -6.45 -14.63
C LYS A 68 5.79 -6.88 -13.41
N ARG A 69 6.38 -6.73 -12.22
CA ARG A 69 5.75 -7.02 -10.91
C ARG A 69 5.02 -5.81 -10.33
N TYR A 70 4.47 -4.95 -11.17
CA TYR A 70 3.73 -3.78 -10.72
C TYR A 70 2.39 -4.20 -10.14
N ARG A 71 2.09 -3.68 -8.95
CA ARG A 71 0.84 -3.89 -8.22
C ARG A 71 0.24 -2.55 -7.87
N ALA A 72 -1.06 -2.39 -8.06
CA ALA A 72 -1.80 -1.28 -7.47
C ALA A 72 -2.44 -1.74 -6.16
N ASP A 73 -2.57 -0.83 -5.19
CA ASP A 73 -3.19 -1.15 -3.90
C ASP A 73 -4.63 -1.68 -4.09
N PHE A 74 -5.38 -1.04 -4.99
CA PHE A 74 -6.73 -1.43 -5.38
C PHE A 74 -6.93 -1.37 -6.90
N TYR A 75 -7.76 -2.26 -7.42
CA TYR A 75 -8.28 -2.23 -8.79
C TYR A 75 -9.80 -2.39 -8.75
N LEU A 76 -10.52 -1.48 -9.41
CA LEU A 76 -11.97 -1.55 -9.56
C LEU A 76 -12.27 -2.06 -10.98
N PRO A 77 -12.57 -3.37 -11.14
CA PRO A 77 -12.65 -4.02 -12.45
C PRO A 77 -13.75 -3.47 -13.34
N ASP A 78 -14.90 -3.12 -12.74
CA ASP A 78 -16.08 -2.67 -13.47
C ASP A 78 -15.86 -1.31 -14.18
N TYR A 79 -14.85 -0.57 -13.75
CA TYR A 79 -14.54 0.79 -14.20
C TYR A 79 -13.14 0.96 -14.78
N ASN A 80 -12.39 -0.15 -14.89
CA ASN A 80 -11.00 -0.20 -15.34
C ASN A 80 -10.06 0.87 -14.73
N VAL A 81 -10.14 1.04 -13.40
CA VAL A 81 -9.36 2.05 -12.66
C VAL A 81 -8.54 1.43 -11.54
N LEU A 82 -7.26 1.82 -11.48
CA LEU A 82 -6.34 1.53 -10.39
C LEU A 82 -6.42 2.65 -9.35
N VAL A 83 -6.46 2.29 -8.07
CA VAL A 83 -6.48 3.24 -6.95
C VAL A 83 -5.30 2.95 -6.03
N GLU A 84 -4.50 3.99 -5.75
CA GLU A 84 -3.28 3.92 -4.94
C GLU A 84 -3.44 4.80 -3.68
N VAL A 85 -3.05 4.28 -2.52
CA VAL A 85 -2.99 4.98 -1.24
C VAL A 85 -1.53 5.25 -0.89
N GLU A 86 -1.05 6.41 -1.32
CA GLU A 86 0.33 6.83 -1.14
C GLU A 86 0.58 7.23 0.33
N GLY A 87 1.13 6.29 1.09
CA GLY A 87 1.61 6.52 2.45
C GLY A 87 2.96 7.25 2.50
N GLY A 88 3.31 7.81 3.65
CA GLY A 88 4.67 8.35 3.87
C GLY A 88 5.06 9.51 2.95
N THR A 89 4.10 10.31 2.50
CA THR A 89 4.33 11.50 1.65
C THR A 89 5.00 12.66 2.37
N ARG A 90 5.16 12.57 3.70
CA ARG A 90 5.91 13.53 4.51
C ARG A 90 7.22 12.92 4.98
N GLY A 91 8.33 13.66 4.82
CA GLY A 91 9.67 13.21 5.21
C GLY A 91 10.35 12.34 4.15
N VAL A 92 11.44 11.66 4.53
CA VAL A 92 12.18 10.77 3.63
C VAL A 92 11.50 9.40 3.62
N SER A 93 10.91 9.05 2.49
CA SER A 93 10.30 7.76 2.20
C SER A 93 10.67 7.35 0.77
N ARG A 94 10.38 6.10 0.40
CA ARG A 94 10.57 5.65 -0.99
C ARG A 94 9.90 6.61 -1.98
N HIS A 95 8.69 7.07 -1.68
CA HIS A 95 7.92 7.96 -2.55
C HIS A 95 8.45 9.39 -2.62
N THR A 96 9.35 9.80 -1.71
CA THR A 96 9.94 11.15 -1.71
C THR A 96 11.42 11.18 -2.12
N THR A 97 12.07 10.01 -2.24
CA THR A 97 13.39 9.91 -2.89
C THR A 97 13.27 10.01 -4.41
N HIS A 98 14.25 10.64 -5.09
CA HIS A 98 14.23 10.76 -6.55
C HIS A 98 14.14 9.39 -7.25
N GLU A 99 14.91 8.40 -6.80
CA GLU A 99 14.90 7.05 -7.40
C GLU A 99 13.54 6.36 -7.23
N GLY A 100 12.95 6.42 -6.03
CA GLY A 100 11.65 5.79 -5.79
C GLY A 100 10.54 6.50 -6.54
N TYR A 101 10.50 7.83 -6.51
CA TYR A 101 9.54 8.63 -7.27
C TYR A 101 9.66 8.39 -8.79
N SER A 102 10.87 8.32 -9.33
CA SER A 102 11.09 8.02 -10.75
C SER A 102 10.57 6.64 -11.15
N LYS A 103 10.79 5.61 -10.31
CA LYS A 103 10.22 4.26 -10.53
C LYS A 103 8.69 4.25 -10.46
N ASP A 104 8.12 5.03 -9.55
CA ASP A 104 6.68 5.17 -9.42
C ASP A 104 6.08 5.86 -10.65
N LEU A 105 6.71 6.91 -11.19
CA LEU A 105 6.31 7.53 -12.47
C LEU A 105 6.32 6.53 -13.63
N MET A 106 7.35 5.68 -13.75
CA MET A 106 7.39 4.64 -14.79
C MET A 106 6.22 3.66 -14.63
N LYS A 107 5.92 3.23 -13.41
CA LYS A 107 4.78 2.37 -13.10
C LYS A 107 3.46 3.02 -13.53
N TYR A 108 3.28 4.30 -13.23
CA TYR A 108 2.03 5.01 -13.55
C TYR A 108 1.85 5.22 -15.04
N ASN A 109 2.91 5.57 -15.77
CA ASN A 109 2.86 5.71 -17.22
C ASN A 109 2.50 4.37 -17.87
N ASP A 110 3.11 3.26 -17.42
CA ASP A 110 2.77 1.93 -17.94
C ASP A 110 1.32 1.56 -17.67
N ALA A 111 0.76 1.90 -16.51
CA ALA A 111 -0.66 1.70 -16.24
C ALA A 111 -1.54 2.44 -17.25
N GLN A 112 -1.23 3.71 -17.52
CA GLN A 112 -1.97 4.52 -18.50
C GLN A 112 -1.83 3.99 -19.93
N ILE A 113 -0.63 3.58 -20.34
CA ILE A 113 -0.37 2.97 -21.65
C ILE A 113 -1.18 1.68 -21.82
N LEU A 114 -1.33 0.88 -20.77
CA LEU A 114 -2.14 -0.33 -20.75
C LEU A 114 -3.66 -0.05 -20.66
N GLY A 115 -4.07 1.22 -20.71
CA GLY A 115 -5.48 1.62 -20.75
C GLY A 115 -6.15 1.73 -19.38
N PHE A 116 -5.42 1.60 -18.28
CA PHE A 116 -5.97 1.82 -16.94
C PHE A 116 -6.05 3.31 -16.63
N ALA A 117 -7.18 3.73 -16.05
CA ALA A 117 -7.18 4.98 -15.30
C ALA A 117 -6.44 4.79 -13.97
N ARG A 118 -5.94 5.89 -13.40
CA ARG A 118 -5.31 5.88 -12.07
C ARG A 118 -5.84 7.02 -11.21
N LEU A 119 -6.25 6.71 -9.99
CA LEU A 119 -6.48 7.67 -8.93
C LEU A 119 -5.51 7.39 -7.78
N ALA A 120 -4.93 8.44 -7.22
CA ALA A 120 -3.96 8.32 -6.14
C ALA A 120 -4.30 9.29 -5.02
N PHE A 121 -4.24 8.80 -3.79
CA PHE A 121 -4.64 9.55 -2.62
C PHE A 121 -3.61 9.39 -1.53
N THR A 122 -3.33 10.46 -0.79
CA THR A 122 -2.59 10.34 0.46
C THR A 122 -3.47 9.69 1.52
N THR A 123 -2.86 9.08 2.54
CA THR A 123 -3.59 8.60 3.74
C THR A 123 -4.47 9.68 4.36
N GLU A 124 -4.03 10.96 4.33
CA GLU A 124 -4.82 12.08 4.83
C GLU A 124 -6.09 12.32 4.00
N GLN A 125 -6.00 12.26 2.67
CA GLN A 125 -7.16 12.42 1.79
C GLN A 125 -8.16 11.28 1.96
N VAL A 126 -7.68 10.05 2.17
CA VAL A 126 -8.56 8.92 2.49
C VAL A 126 -9.28 9.15 3.82
N ASN A 127 -8.56 9.55 4.86
CA ASN A 127 -9.14 9.81 6.18
C ASN A 127 -10.17 10.94 6.17
N LYS A 128 -10.00 11.94 5.28
CA LYS A 128 -10.94 13.04 5.07
C LYS A 128 -12.14 12.68 4.19
N GLY A 129 -12.22 11.45 3.67
CA GLY A 129 -13.30 11.02 2.77
C GLY A 129 -13.17 11.50 1.32
N LEU A 130 -12.11 12.24 0.98
CA LEU A 130 -11.91 12.78 -0.36
C LEU A 130 -11.67 11.67 -1.39
N ALA A 131 -11.00 10.58 -0.98
CA ALA A 131 -10.73 9.45 -1.88
C ALA A 131 -12.03 8.82 -2.40
N ILE A 132 -12.99 8.53 -1.50
CA ILE A 132 -14.25 7.91 -1.90
C ILE A 132 -15.13 8.87 -2.70
N GLU A 133 -15.12 10.16 -2.39
CA GLU A 133 -15.82 11.18 -3.18
C GLU A 133 -15.30 11.20 -4.63
N LYS A 134 -13.98 11.23 -4.82
CA LYS A 134 -13.35 11.23 -6.15
C LYS A 134 -13.56 9.93 -6.91
N ILE A 135 -13.56 8.78 -6.24
CA ILE A 135 -13.87 7.49 -6.86
C ILE A 135 -15.32 7.49 -7.38
N LYS A 136 -16.28 7.98 -6.60
CA LYS A 136 -17.69 8.08 -7.04
C LYS A 136 -17.86 9.05 -8.21
N GLN A 137 -17.15 10.19 -8.20
CA GLN A 137 -17.12 11.11 -9.34
C GLN A 137 -16.56 10.44 -10.60
N TYR A 138 -15.48 9.67 -10.46
CA TYR A 138 -14.90 8.91 -11.58
C TYR A 138 -15.88 7.88 -12.13
N ILE A 139 -16.54 7.11 -11.26
CA ILE A 139 -17.55 6.11 -11.63
C ILE A 139 -18.68 6.75 -12.43
N ALA A 140 -19.28 7.83 -11.92
CA ALA A 140 -20.36 8.52 -12.62
C ALA A 140 -19.92 9.03 -14.01
N ALA A 141 -18.71 9.59 -14.10
CA ALA A 141 -18.17 10.05 -15.38
C ALA A 141 -17.86 8.88 -16.33
N TYR A 142 -17.43 7.73 -15.81
CA TYR A 142 -17.20 6.52 -16.60
C TYR A 142 -18.51 5.99 -17.19
N GLU A 143 -19.54 5.84 -16.36
CA GLU A 143 -20.86 5.35 -16.77
C GLU A 143 -21.47 6.25 -17.85
N GLN A 144 -21.36 7.57 -17.71
CA GLN A 144 -21.82 8.53 -18.71
C GLN A 144 -21.10 8.35 -20.06
N ARG A 145 -19.76 8.23 -20.07
CA ARG A 145 -19.00 7.96 -21.30
C ARG A 145 -19.40 6.65 -21.98
N GLN A 146 -19.69 5.62 -21.19
CA GLN A 146 -20.14 4.32 -21.72
C GLN A 146 -21.55 4.40 -22.31
N ALA A 147 -22.44 5.22 -21.74
CA ALA A 147 -23.77 5.46 -22.28
C ALA A 147 -23.69 6.18 -23.64
N GLU A 148 -22.91 7.26 -23.73
CA GLU A 148 -22.71 8.02 -24.98
C GLU A 148 -22.10 7.17 -26.11
N THR A 149 -21.19 6.27 -25.77
CA THR A 149 -20.60 5.33 -26.74
C THR A 149 -21.63 4.34 -27.28
N LYS A 150 -22.58 3.90 -26.44
CA LYS A 150 -23.66 2.97 -26.84
C LYS A 150 -24.75 3.66 -27.68
N GLU A 151 -24.97 4.95 -27.47
CA GLU A 151 -25.95 5.76 -28.21
C GLU A 151 -25.44 6.28 -29.55
N GLY A 152 -24.16 6.04 -29.90
CA GLY A 152 -23.66 6.17 -31.27
C GLY A 152 -23.20 7.58 -31.67
N VAL A 153 -22.65 8.37 -30.75
CA VAL A 153 -22.03 9.66 -31.10
C VAL A 153 -20.53 9.49 -31.32
N PHE A 154 -20.15 9.03 -32.51
CA PHE A 154 -18.82 9.32 -33.05
C PHE A 154 -18.85 10.77 -33.56
N HIS A 155 -18.46 11.72 -32.71
CA HIS A 155 -17.91 12.97 -33.22
C HIS A 155 -16.40 12.81 -33.26
N ALA A 156 -15.92 12.70 -34.50
CA ALA A 156 -14.51 12.64 -34.89
C ALA A 156 -13.69 13.81 -34.30
#